data_AF-A0A2A3TB16-F1
#
_entry.id   AF-A0A2A3TB16-F1
#
_cell.length_a   1.000
_cell.length_b   1.000
_cell.length_c   1.000
_cell.angle_alpha   90.00
_cell.angle_beta   90.00
_cell.angle_gamma   90.00
#
_symmetry.space_group_name_H-M   'P 1'
#
loop_
_entity.id
_entity.type
_entity.pdbx_description
1 polymer ?
#
loop_
_entity_poly.entity_id
_entity_poly.type
_entity_poly.pdbx_seq_one_letter_code
_entity_poly.pdbx_strand_id
1 'polypeptide(L)'
;MIVIQIKLRIQTKIYPHNRNQMIMTKQVDILEKYGEMINMIPDIVCLTNKDHIITHCNERLLEQLGIERKEIIGITGMNFLTKESQEK
;
A
#
# COMPACT_ATOMS: atom_id res chain seq x y z
N MET A 1 35.32 35.47 -1.18
CA MET A 1 34.59 36.43 -2.03
C MET A 1 33.59 35.61 -2.85
N ILE A 2 32.39 35.32 -2.34
CA ILE A 2 31.08 35.95 -2.64
C ILE A 2 30.93 36.14 -4.17
N VAL A 3 30.03 35.46 -4.92
CA VAL A 3 28.54 35.60 -5.00
C VAL A 3 27.95 34.28 -5.59
N ILE A 4 27.07 33.50 -4.93
CA ILE A 4 25.58 33.45 -4.93
C ILE A 4 24.88 33.27 -6.30
N GLN A 5 23.89 32.35 -6.32
CA GLN A 5 22.76 32.10 -7.27
C GLN A 5 23.05 31.01 -8.33
N ILE A 6 22.26 29.94 -8.49
CA ILE A 6 20.81 29.94 -8.72
C ILE A 6 20.15 28.66 -8.16
N LYS A 7 19.15 28.87 -7.29
CA LYS A 7 18.05 27.92 -7.05
C LYS A 7 17.34 27.66 -8.40
N LEU A 8 17.55 26.51 -9.02
CA LEU A 8 16.64 26.02 -10.06
C LEU A 8 15.92 24.78 -9.54
N ARG A 9 14.83 25.12 -8.85
CA ARG A 9 13.65 24.31 -8.56
C ARG A 9 13.05 23.83 -9.89
N ILE A 10 13.63 22.79 -10.48
CA ILE A 10 12.99 22.04 -11.56
C ILE A 10 13.03 20.57 -11.16
N GLN A 11 11.88 20.15 -10.60
CA GLN A 11 11.46 18.77 -10.57
C GLN A 11 11.54 18.21 -12.00
N THR A 12 12.67 17.60 -12.35
CA THR A 12 12.73 16.71 -13.49
C THR A 12 13.04 15.35 -12.92
N LYS A 13 12.03 14.50 -12.91
CA LYS A 13 12.18 13.05 -12.72
C LYS A 13 13.30 12.61 -13.67
N ILE A 14 14.48 12.33 -13.13
CA ILE A 14 15.58 11.76 -13.90
C ILE A 14 15.11 10.36 -14.28
N TYR A 15 14.61 10.18 -15.51
CA TYR A 15 14.27 8.87 -16.04
C TYR A 15 15.57 8.10 -16.30
N PRO A 16 15.87 7.06 -15.52
CA PRO A 16 17.15 6.37 -15.63
C PRO A 16 17.27 5.67 -17.00
N HIS A 17 18.40 5.86 -17.68
CA HIS A 17 18.66 5.34 -19.05
C HIS A 17 19.00 3.84 -19.11
N ASN A 18 18.81 3.09 -18.02
CA ASN A 18 19.09 1.66 -17.96
C ASN A 18 17.77 0.86 -17.90
N ARG A 19 17.63 -0.17 -18.75
CA ARG A 19 16.40 -0.99 -18.89
C ARG A 19 15.97 -1.63 -17.57
N ASN A 20 16.91 -2.16 -16.80
CA ASN A 20 16.60 -2.83 -15.53
C ASN A 20 16.06 -1.85 -14.48
N GLN A 21 16.57 -0.62 -14.47
CA GLN A 21 16.14 0.45 -13.58
C GLN A 21 14.78 1.01 -13.99
N MET A 22 14.51 1.17 -15.29
CA MET A 22 13.15 1.49 -15.78
C MET A 22 12.12 0.44 -15.36
N ILE A 23 12.46 -0.84 -15.44
CA ILE A 23 11.57 -1.94 -15.03
C ILE A 23 11.29 -1.88 -13.53
N MET A 24 12.30 -1.66 -12.69
CA MET A 24 12.09 -1.53 -11.24
C MET A 24 11.31 -0.27 -10.88
N THR A 25 11.63 0.89 -11.45
CA THR A 25 10.89 2.13 -11.20
C THR A 25 9.43 1.98 -11.61
N LYS A 26 9.15 1.39 -12.79
CA LYS A 26 7.78 1.15 -13.23
C LYS A 26 7.02 0.18 -12.32
N GLN A 27 7.68 -0.86 -11.79
CA GLN A 27 7.06 -1.78 -10.84
C GLN A 27 6.74 -1.11 -9.50
N VAL A 28 7.66 -0.29 -8.99
CA VAL A 28 7.43 0.50 -7.76
C VAL A 28 6.26 1.47 -7.96
N ASP A 29 6.23 2.22 -9.06
CA ASP A 29 5.13 3.13 -9.40
C ASP A 29 3.76 2.43 -9.46
N ILE A 30 3.71 1.20 -10.01
CA ILE A 30 2.46 0.42 -10.10
C ILE A 30 2.03 -0.05 -8.71
N LEU A 31 2.98 -0.49 -7.86
CA LEU A 31 2.68 -0.97 -6.51
C LEU A 31 2.17 0.17 -5.61
N GLU A 32 2.77 1.35 -5.70
CA GLU A 32 2.32 2.54 -4.97
C GLU A 32 0.89 2.92 -5.39
N LYS A 33 0.63 3.03 -6.69
CA LYS A 33 -0.72 3.30 -7.20
C LYS A 33 -1.73 2.25 -6.79
N TYR A 34 -1.33 0.98 -6.75
CA TYR A 34 -2.18 -0.09 -6.26
C TYR A 34 -2.57 0.13 -4.79
N GLY A 35 -1.60 0.47 -3.94
CA GLY A 35 -1.83 0.81 -2.53
C GLY A 35 -2.76 2.02 -2.35
N GLU A 36 -2.59 3.06 -3.16
CA GLU A 36 -3.48 4.22 -3.15
C GLU A 36 -4.91 3.86 -3.56
N MET A 37 -5.07 3.09 -4.66
CA MET A 37 -6.39 2.68 -5.16
C MET A 37 -7.18 1.87 -4.13
N ILE A 38 -6.56 0.91 -3.44
CA ILE A 38 -7.27 0.10 -2.44
C ILE A 38 -7.69 0.93 -1.20
N ASN A 39 -6.95 2.00 -0.88
CA ASN A 39 -7.26 2.91 0.21
C ASN A 39 -8.38 3.90 -0.14
N MET A 40 -8.64 4.14 -1.42
CA MET A 40 -9.77 4.96 -1.87
C MET A 40 -11.11 4.21 -1.81
N ILE A 41 -11.08 2.87 -1.70
CA ILE A 41 -12.30 2.06 -1.58
C ILE A 41 -12.94 2.33 -0.21
N PRO A 42 -14.21 2.75 -0.14
CA PRO A 42 -14.88 3.11 1.11
C PRO A 42 -15.19 1.90 2.02
N ASP A 43 -15.06 0.69 1.47
CA ASP A 43 -15.28 -0.58 2.15
C ASP A 43 -13.99 -1.17 2.73
N ILE A 44 -14.17 -2.13 3.63
CA ILE A 44 -13.08 -2.93 4.19
C ILE A 44 -12.52 -3.86 3.11
N VAL A 45 -11.22 -3.77 2.85
CA VAL A 45 -10.54 -4.61 1.85
C VAL A 45 -9.33 -5.30 2.47
N CYS A 46 -9.23 -6.62 2.25
CA CYS A 46 -8.03 -7.39 2.54
C CYS A 46 -7.68 -8.32 1.36
N LEU A 47 -6.38 -8.59 1.23
CA LEU A 47 -5.84 -9.53 0.26
C LEU A 47 -5.31 -10.75 1.00
N THR A 48 -5.73 -11.93 0.57
CA THR A 48 -5.28 -13.20 1.15
C THR A 48 -4.44 -14.01 0.17
N ASN A 49 -3.54 -14.84 0.71
CA ASN A 49 -2.86 -15.86 -0.08
C ASN A 49 -3.76 -17.10 -0.27
N LYS A 50 -3.23 -18.16 -0.89
CA LYS A 50 -3.96 -19.41 -1.13
C LYS A 50 -4.39 -20.15 0.14
N ASP A 51 -3.70 -19.91 1.25
CA ASP A 51 -3.99 -20.49 2.56
C ASP A 51 -4.89 -19.58 3.41
N HIS A 52 -5.55 -18.60 2.76
CA HIS A 52 -6.40 -17.59 3.39
C HIS A 52 -5.70 -16.70 4.41
N ILE A 53 -4.36 -16.64 4.41
CA ILE A 53 -3.59 -15.74 5.27
C ILE A 53 -3.63 -14.33 4.70
N ILE A 54 -4.01 -13.35 5.52
CA ILE A 54 -4.05 -11.94 5.13
C ILE A 54 -2.62 -11.46 4.90
N THR A 55 -2.37 -10.96 3.71
CA THR A 55 -1.06 -10.40 3.29
C THR A 55 -1.09 -8.89 3.23
N HIS A 56 -2.26 -8.29 2.95
CA HIS A 56 -2.44 -6.85 2.83
C HIS A 56 -3.86 -6.45 3.25
N CYS A 57 -4.01 -5.21 3.71
CA CYS A 57 -5.31 -4.60 3.98
C CYS A 57 -5.26 -3.09 3.70
N ASN A 58 -6.40 -2.50 3.38
CA ASN A 58 -6.54 -1.05 3.29
C ASN A 58 -6.63 -0.41 4.69
N GLU A 59 -6.43 0.90 4.78
CA GLU A 59 -6.53 1.66 6.04
C GLU A 59 -7.94 1.59 6.63
N ARG A 60 -8.96 1.55 5.76
CA ARG A 60 -10.36 1.48 6.18
C ARG A 60 -10.66 0.29 7.08
N LEU A 61 -10.02 -0.86 6.79
CA LEU A 61 -10.08 -2.04 7.65
C LEU A 61 -9.62 -1.71 9.07
N LEU A 62 -8.40 -1.18 9.20
CA LEU A 62 -7.79 -0.89 10.50
C LEU A 62 -8.62 0.10 11.31
N GLU A 63 -9.11 1.15 10.66
CA GLU A 63 -9.97 2.18 11.27
C GLU A 63 -11.31 1.63 11.75
N GLN A 64 -12.00 0.86 10.93
CA GLN A 64 -13.33 0.34 11.26
C GLN A 64 -13.29 -0.69 12.39
N LEU A 65 -12.17 -1.38 12.54
CA LEU A 65 -12.02 -2.47 13.50
C LEU A 65 -11.21 -2.08 14.73
N GLY A 66 -10.54 -0.93 14.69
CA GLY A 66 -9.73 -0.42 15.80
C GLY A 66 -8.50 -1.28 16.11
N ILE A 67 -7.94 -1.94 15.09
CA ILE A 67 -6.80 -2.84 15.24
C ILE A 67 -5.57 -2.31 14.50
N GLU A 68 -4.37 -2.69 14.96
CA GLU A 68 -3.15 -2.34 14.27
C GLU A 68 -2.84 -3.31 13.12
N ARG A 69 -2.17 -2.79 12.08
CA ARG A 69 -1.75 -3.59 10.91
C ARG A 69 -0.97 -4.86 11.30
N LYS A 70 -0.11 -4.77 12.30
CA LYS A 70 0.72 -5.90 12.77
C LYS A 70 -0.11 -7.05 13.36
N GLU A 71 -1.34 -6.78 13.79
CA GLU A 71 -2.24 -7.76 14.40
C GLU A 71 -3.04 -8.54 13.34
N ILE A 72 -3.06 -8.04 12.10
CA ILE A 72 -3.84 -8.63 11.01
C ILE A 72 -3.01 -9.22 9.87
N ILE A 73 -1.79 -8.73 9.64
CA ILE A 73 -0.93 -9.37 8.63
C ILE A 73 -0.45 -10.72 9.19
N GLY A 74 -0.66 -11.79 8.44
CA GLY A 74 -0.25 -13.14 8.83
C GLY A 74 -1.30 -13.98 9.55
N ILE A 75 -2.48 -13.44 9.85
CA ILE A 75 -3.60 -14.24 10.40
C ILE A 75 -4.49 -14.79 9.29
N THR A 76 -5.15 -15.92 9.54
CA THR A 76 -6.16 -16.49 8.65
C THR A 76 -7.38 -15.57 8.60
N GLY A 77 -7.80 -15.14 7.40
CA GLY A 77 -8.95 -14.25 7.21
C GLY A 77 -10.26 -14.83 7.75
N MET A 78 -10.38 -16.15 7.85
CA MET A 78 -11.52 -16.81 8.50
C MET A 78 -11.62 -16.51 10.00
N ASN A 79 -10.49 -16.42 10.73
CA ASN A 79 -10.50 -16.09 12.17
C ASN A 79 -10.90 -14.63 12.42
N PHE A 80 -10.67 -13.78 11.41
CA PHE A 80 -10.98 -12.36 11.46
C PHE A 80 -12.49 -12.10 11.21
N LEU A 81 -13.13 -12.84 10.29
CA LEU A 81 -14.55 -12.68 9.95
C LEU A 81 -15.53 -13.24 11.01
N THR A 82 -15.05 -13.95 12.03
CA THR A 82 -15.89 -14.80 12.91
C THR A 82 -16.25 -14.22 14.30
N LYS A 83 -16.28 -12.90 14.52
CA LYS A 83 -16.89 -12.37 15.76
C LYS A 83 -18.25 -11.70 15.58
N GLU A 84 -18.61 -11.22 14.39
CA GLU A 84 -19.91 -10.57 14.15
C GLU A 84 -20.72 -11.21 13.01
N SER A 85 -20.09 -11.97 12.11
CA SER A 85 -20.79 -12.63 10.98
C SER A 85 -21.49 -13.94 11.34
N GLN A 86 -21.46 -14.38 12.61
CA GLN A 86 -22.20 -15.58 13.07
C GLN A 86 -23.55 -15.27 13.73
N GLU A 87 -23.94 -13.99 13.82
CA GLU A 87 -25.29 -13.61 14.27
C GLU A 87 -26.08 -12.89 13.17
N LYS A 88 -26.51 -13.67 12.16
CA LYS A 88 -27.91 -13.74 11.68
C LYS A 88 -28.04 -14.65 10.46
#